data_AF-A0A354A114-F1
#
_entry.id   AF-A0A354A114-F1
#
_cell.length_a   1.000
_cell.length_b   1.000
_cell.length_c   1.000
_cell.angle_alpha   90.00
_cell.angle_beta   90.00
_cell.angle_gamma   90.00
#
_symmetry.space_group_name_H-M   'P 1'
#
loop_
_entity.id
_entity.type
_entity.pdbx_description
1 polymer ?
#
loop_
_entity_poly.entity_id
_entity_poly.type
_entity_poly.pdbx_seq_one_letter_code
_entity_poly.pdbx_strand_id
1 'polypeptide(L)' 'EQTIKQQLPENFQTAEFLLQHGMIDMIVNRKDLKDTVIKLLSLTTGGNKSPQSEHE' A
#
# COMPACT_ATOMS: atom_id res chain seq x y z
N GLU A 1 -9.06 13.25 -21.72
CA GLU A 1 -9.73 13.21 -23.04
C GLU A 1 -8.86 13.65 -24.23
N GLN A 2 -7.96 14.64 -24.11
CA GLN A 2 -7.30 15.22 -25.30
C GLN A 2 -6.13 14.43 -25.94
N THR A 3 -5.67 13.32 -25.36
CA THR A 3 -4.64 12.44 -25.99
C THR A 3 -5.25 11.25 -26.74
N ILE A 4 -6.35 10.68 -26.22
CA ILE A 4 -7.01 9.48 -26.76
C ILE A 4 -8.42 9.75 -27.32
N LYS A 5 -8.92 10.99 -27.21
CA LYS A 5 -10.26 11.45 -27.65
C LYS A 5 -11.43 10.60 -27.11
N GLN A 6 -11.24 9.96 -25.97
CA GLN A 6 -12.25 9.16 -25.27
C GLN A 6 -12.48 9.75 -23.88
N GLN A 7 -13.71 9.62 -23.39
CA GLN A 7 -14.04 9.93 -22.00
C GLN A 7 -13.33 8.92 -21.10
N LEU A 8 -12.60 9.42 -20.11
CA LEU A 8 -11.97 8.56 -19.11
C LEU A 8 -13.04 8.13 -18.11
N PRO A 9 -12.97 6.89 -17.58
CA PRO A 9 -13.83 6.48 -16.48
C PRO A 9 -13.75 7.48 -15.32
N GLU A 10 -14.86 7.72 -14.60
CA GLU A 10 -14.88 8.68 -13.48
C GLU A 10 -13.89 8.30 -12.36
N ASN A 11 -13.65 7.00 -12.18
CA ASN A 11 -12.70 6.48 -11.21
C ASN A 11 -11.29 6.29 -11.78
N PHE A 12 -10.99 6.75 -13.00
CA PHE A 12 -9.66 6.63 -13.57
C PHE A 12 -8.62 7.28 -12.65
N GLN A 13 -7.47 6.62 -12.48
CA GLN A 13 -6.39 7.04 -11.55
C GLN A 13 -6.75 7.08 -10.05
N THR A 14 -7.93 6.60 -9.64
CA THR A 14 -8.20 6.31 -8.23
C THR A 14 -7.37 5.13 -7.75
N ALA A 15 -7.17 5.02 -6.43
CA ALA A 15 -6.46 3.89 -5.85
C ALA A 15 -7.15 2.56 -6.18
N GLU A 16 -8.49 2.54 -6.15
CA GLU A 16 -9.33 1.40 -6.50
C GLU A 16 -9.12 0.96 -7.94
N PHE A 17 -9.11 1.92 -8.88
CA PHE A 17 -8.87 1.64 -10.29
C PHE A 17 -7.47 1.04 -10.50
N LEU A 18 -6.44 1.62 -9.89
CA LEU A 18 -5.06 1.16 -10.01
C LEU A 18 -4.88 -0.24 -9.40
N LEU A 19 -5.52 -0.53 -8.27
CA LEU A 19 -5.51 -1.84 -7.63
C LEU A 19 -6.16 -2.90 -8.54
N GLN A 20 -7.32 -2.60 -9.12
CA GLN A 20 -8.01 -3.51 -10.05
C GLN A 20 -7.18 -3.86 -11.29
N HIS A 21 -6.31 -2.95 -11.73
CA HIS A 21 -5.43 -3.16 -12.88
C HIS A 21 -4.04 -3.69 -12.50
N GLY A 22 -3.82 -4.03 -11.23
CA GLY A 22 -2.56 -4.62 -10.75
C GLY A 22 -1.37 -3.66 -10.73
N MET A 23 -1.62 -2.35 -10.75
CA MET A 23 -0.56 -1.33 -10.69
C MET A 23 -0.08 -1.05 -9.26
N ILE A 24 -0.89 -1.40 -8.26
CA ILE A 24 -0.55 -1.29 -6.84
C ILE A 24 -0.98 -2.56 -6.10
N ASP A 25 -0.26 -2.92 -5.03
CA ASP A 25 -0.51 -4.15 -4.27
C ASP A 25 -1.60 -4.02 -3.19
N MET A 26 -1.80 -2.82 -2.64
CA MET A 26 -2.76 -2.59 -1.56
C MET A 26 -3.16 -1.12 -1.40
N ILE A 27 -4.36 -0.90 -0.83
CA ILE A 27 -4.85 0.40 -0.40
C ILE A 27 -4.93 0.38 1.13
N VAL A 28 -4.32 1.36 1.79
CA VAL A 28 -4.18 1.40 3.25
C VAL A 28 -4.74 2.73 3.76
N ASN A 29 -5.59 2.67 4.80
CA ASN A 29 -6.05 3.89 5.45
C ASN A 29 -4.86 4.62 6.09
N ARG A 30 -4.85 5.96 6.02
CA ARG A 30 -3.75 6.78 6.55
C ARG A 30 -3.39 6.46 7.99
N LYS A 31 -4.37 6.13 8.84
CA LYS A 31 -4.15 5.78 10.25
C LYS A 31 -3.33 4.49 10.45
N ASP A 32 -3.41 3.57 9.49
CA ASP A 32 -2.78 2.24 9.55
C ASP A 32 -1.45 2.18 8.75
N LEU A 33 -1.06 3.30 8.12
CA LEU A 33 0.11 3.37 7.23
C LEU A 33 1.41 3.00 7.96
N LYS A 34 1.61 3.52 9.19
CA LYS A 34 2.82 3.29 9.97
C LYS A 34 3.03 1.80 10.25
N ASP A 35 1.99 1.15 10.75
CA ASP A 35 2.04 -0.26 11.13
C ASP A 35 2.22 -1.16 9.90
N THR A 36 1.57 -0.79 8.79
CA THR A 36 1.71 -1.51 7.52
C THR A 36 3.15 -1.44 6.99
N VAL A 37 3.77 -0.26 7.01
CA VAL A 37 5.16 -0.09 6.57
C VAL A 37 6.12 -0.87 7.47
N ILE A 38 5.96 -0.81 8.80
CA ILE A 38 6.77 -1.59 9.75
C ILE A 38 6.67 -3.08 9.44
N LYS A 39 5.46 -3.59 9.22
CA LYS A 39 5.22 -4.99 8.89
C LYS A 39 5.94 -5.38 7.60
N LEU A 40 5.76 -4.62 6.51
CA LEU A 40 6.40 -4.91 5.22
C LEU A 40 7.92 -4.90 5.31
N LEU A 41 8.49 -3.92 6.02
CA LEU A 41 9.93 -3.86 6.26
C LEU A 41 10.42 -5.06 7.08
N SER A 42 9.71 -5.44 8.15
CA SER A 42 10.09 -6.58 8.99
C SER A 42 10.14 -7.90 8.23
N LEU A 43 9.22 -8.07 7.26
CA LEU A 43 9.14 -9.25 6.40
C LEU A 43 10.25 -9.27 5.34
N THR A 44 10.61 -8.10 4.79
CA THR A 44 11.55 -7.99 3.66
C THR A 44 13.01 -7.84 4.08
N THR A 45 13.27 -7.25 5.25
CA THR A 45 14.63 -7.01 5.75
C THR A 45 15.20 -8.16 6.60
N GLY A 46 14.46 -9.27 6.75
CA GLY A 46 14.88 -10.40 7.57
C GLY A 46 14.98 -9.99 9.03
N GLY A 47 13.84 -9.87 9.71
CA GLY A 47 13.69 -9.25 11.03
C GLY A 47 14.88 -9.40 11.96
N ASN A 48 15.56 -8.28 12.25
CA ASN A 48 16.17 -8.09 13.55
C ASN A 48 15.03 -8.06 14.57
N LYS A 49 14.60 -9.24 15.02
CA LYS A 49 13.92 -9.37 16.30
C LYS A 49 14.91 -8.91 17.37
N SER A 50 14.91 -7.63 17.70
CA SER A 50 15.33 -7.23 19.04
C SER A 50 14.43 -8.01 20.01
N PRO A 51 15.01 -8.73 20.98
CA PRO A 51 14.24 -9.64 21.82
C PRO A 51 13.16 -8.87 22.55
N GLN A 52 11.97 -9.47 22.62
CA GLN A 52 10.92 -9.07 23.55
C GLN A 52 11.55 -8.89 24.94
N SER A 53 11.60 -7.67 25.44
CA SER A 53 11.64 -7.44 26.88
C SER A 53 10.19 -7.45 27.35
N GLU A 54 9.61 -8.65 27.42
CA GLU A 54 8.50 -8.93 28.32
C GLU A 54 9.10 -9.38 29.65
N HIS A 55 8.70 -8.66 30.71
CA HIS A 55 8.82 -9.00 32.14
C HIS A 55 10.20 -8.89 32.82
N GLU A 56 10.50 -7.69 33.34
CA GLU A 56 10.53 -7.39 34.79
C GLU A 56 10.49 -5.86 35.02
#